data_AF-A0A9D1SSE5-F1
#
_entry.id   AF-A0A9D1SSE5-F1
#
_cell.length_a   1.000
_cell.length_b   1.000
_cell.length_c   1.000
_cell.angle_alpha   90.00
_cell.angle_beta   90.00
_cell.angle_gamma   90.00
#
_symmetry.space_group_name_H-M   'P 1'
#
loop_
_entity.id
_entity.type
_entity.pdbx_description
1 polymer ?
#
loop_
_entity_poly.entity_id
_entity_poly.type
_entity_poly.pdbx_seq_one_letter_code
_entity_poly.pdbx_strand_id
1 'polypeptide(L)'
;MQSTEEFRKNFDSIYYKKIVGLLKPFEQNRLFTLRLCIVLIIIGLLIVSIDVYCIANQDTLFPLLSTKQIEYLLSMIMMVGILVLCSPVYLAKDFEQTVKREVMPEILKNLKTFKWRTKSSISDGYINFSDLFADYNRRFDDDNFSGKYKGVTINICETELGKKSGSGKNSSYIVRFKGVLVNLLPEREFKSTILIKKRGLLNFVPEGLQEVNLEDVEFEKRFNVYGDDQIETRYVLTTAFMDRFKNIAFVFKSDKIEASIKDTGILIAITVKRDLFKVAKLYRPICDYSQFKQMIDEFSSILELIEELKLNQNIGL
;
A
#
# COMPACT_ATOMS: atom_id res chain seq x y z
N MET A 1 3.99 -29.43 -3.79
CA MET A 1 3.25 -28.50 -2.91
C MET A 1 3.99 -27.19 -3.00
N GLN A 2 3.37 -26.14 -3.56
CA GLN A 2 4.10 -24.95 -4.04
C GLN A 2 4.80 -24.19 -2.91
N SER A 3 6.13 -24.21 -2.91
CA SER A 3 6.96 -23.33 -2.07
C SER A 3 6.94 -21.89 -2.60
N THR A 4 7.32 -20.91 -1.79
CA THR A 4 7.46 -19.52 -2.28
C THR A 4 8.48 -19.40 -3.43
N GLU A 5 9.53 -20.23 -3.46
CA GLU A 5 10.43 -20.31 -4.62
C GLU A 5 9.73 -20.84 -5.88
N GLU A 6 8.83 -21.81 -5.73
CA GLU A 6 8.02 -22.31 -6.84
C GLU A 6 7.07 -21.21 -7.34
N PHE A 7 6.52 -20.37 -6.45
CA PHE A 7 5.72 -19.21 -6.85
C PHE A 7 6.55 -18.22 -7.70
N ARG A 8 7.76 -17.85 -7.26
CA ARG A 8 8.66 -16.97 -8.01
C ARG A 8 9.02 -17.55 -9.39
N LYS A 9 9.47 -18.81 -9.44
CA LYS A 9 9.83 -19.50 -10.68
C LYS A 9 8.64 -19.65 -11.64
N ASN A 10 7.46 -19.96 -11.11
CA ASN A 10 6.24 -20.07 -11.91
C ASN A 10 5.80 -18.70 -12.45
N PHE A 11 5.97 -17.63 -11.67
CA PHE A 11 5.70 -16.29 -12.15
C PHE A 11 6.57 -15.95 -13.36
N ASP A 12 7.88 -16.18 -13.32
CA ASP A 12 8.78 -15.88 -14.44
C ASP A 12 8.34 -16.59 -15.73
N SER A 13 8.08 -17.90 -15.63
CA SER A 13 7.59 -18.72 -16.75
C SER A 13 6.30 -18.14 -17.34
N ILE A 14 5.35 -17.73 -16.50
CA ILE A 14 4.05 -17.22 -16.93
C ILE A 14 4.13 -15.80 -17.46
N TYR A 15 5.05 -15.01 -16.91
CA TYR A 15 5.31 -13.67 -17.37
C TYR A 15 5.66 -13.70 -18.86
N TYR A 16 6.68 -14.47 -19.22
CA TYR A 16 7.13 -14.56 -20.60
C TYR A 16 6.17 -15.32 -21.52
N LYS A 17 5.48 -16.36 -21.02
CA LYS A 17 4.57 -17.16 -21.85
C LYS A 17 3.22 -16.48 -22.13
N LYS A 18 2.68 -15.72 -21.17
CA LYS A 18 1.31 -15.21 -21.24
C LYS A 18 1.21 -13.71 -20.99
N ILE A 19 1.76 -13.21 -19.89
CA ILE A 19 1.57 -11.80 -19.48
C ILE A 19 2.18 -10.85 -20.52
N VAL A 20 3.36 -11.15 -21.05
CA VAL A 20 3.98 -10.34 -22.13
C VAL A 20 3.05 -10.22 -23.34
N GLY A 21 2.35 -11.30 -23.72
CA GLY A 21 1.37 -11.28 -24.80
C GLY A 21 0.20 -10.33 -24.52
N LEU A 22 -0.28 -10.29 -23.28
CA LEU A 22 -1.35 -9.38 -22.84
C LEU A 22 -0.89 -7.93 -22.70
N LEU A 23 0.38 -7.70 -22.37
CA LEU A 23 0.96 -6.36 -22.21
C LEU A 23 1.26 -5.69 -23.55
N LYS A 24 1.68 -6.45 -24.58
CA LYS A 24 2.11 -5.91 -25.88
C LYS A 24 1.13 -4.90 -26.50
N PRO A 25 -0.19 -5.16 -26.55
CA PRO A 25 -1.17 -4.21 -27.10
C PRO A 25 -1.18 -2.84 -26.39
N PHE A 26 -0.80 -2.78 -25.11
CA PHE A 26 -0.80 -1.56 -24.33
C PHE A 26 0.40 -0.63 -24.61
N GLU A 27 1.43 -1.08 -25.32
CA GLU A 27 2.64 -0.27 -25.52
C GLU A 27 2.37 0.99 -26.35
N GLN A 28 1.51 0.90 -27.37
CA GLN A 28 1.10 2.06 -28.17
C GLN A 28 0.29 3.04 -27.32
N ASN A 29 -0.67 2.54 -26.54
CA ASN A 29 -1.45 3.36 -25.61
C ASN A 29 -0.56 4.02 -24.56
N ARG A 30 0.46 3.31 -24.04
CA ARG A 30 1.45 3.86 -23.10
C ARG A 30 2.18 5.06 -23.70
N LEU A 31 2.71 4.91 -24.92
CA LEU A 31 3.46 5.96 -25.61
C LEU A 31 2.56 7.16 -25.91
N PHE A 32 1.32 6.93 -26.33
CA PHE A 32 0.33 7.99 -26.52
C PHE A 32 0.05 8.74 -25.22
N THR A 33 -0.28 8.03 -24.14
CA THR A 33 -0.57 8.63 -22.82
C THR A 33 0.64 9.39 -22.28
N LEU A 34 1.85 8.85 -22.42
CA LEU A 34 3.08 9.54 -22.02
C LEU A 34 3.28 10.85 -22.78
N ARG A 35 3.12 10.85 -24.11
CA ARG A 35 3.23 12.06 -24.94
C ARG A 35 2.17 13.08 -24.56
N LEU A 36 0.92 12.65 -24.37
CA LEU A 36 -0.16 13.52 -23.92
C LEU A 36 0.15 14.17 -22.57
N CYS A 37 0.66 13.39 -21.60
CA CYS A 37 1.10 13.92 -20.30
C CYS A 37 2.19 15.00 -20.46
N ILE A 38 3.20 14.75 -21.30
CA ILE A 38 4.28 15.72 -21.55
C ILE A 38 3.72 17.01 -22.18
N VAL A 39 2.84 16.89 -23.18
CA VAL A 39 2.20 18.05 -23.84
C VAL A 39 1.37 18.86 -22.84
N LEU A 40 0.59 18.20 -21.98
CA LEU A 40 -0.22 18.88 -20.96
C LEU A 40 0.65 19.60 -19.93
N ILE A 41 1.78 19.00 -19.51
CA ILE A 41 2.75 19.67 -18.63
C ILE A 41 3.30 20.94 -19.30
N ILE A 42 3.71 20.85 -20.56
CA ILE A 42 4.24 22.01 -21.31
C ILE A 42 3.18 23.10 -21.44
N ILE A 43 1.96 22.76 -21.84
CA ILE A 43 0.84 23.72 -21.95
C ILE A 43 0.55 24.36 -20.60
N GLY A 44 0.47 23.58 -19.52
CA GLY A 44 0.21 24.09 -18.18
C GLY A 44 1.30 25.06 -17.71
N LEU A 45 2.58 24.74 -17.94
CA LEU A 45 3.69 25.63 -17.62
C LEU A 45 3.68 26.91 -18.45
N LEU A 46 3.33 26.83 -19.74
CA LEU A 46 3.18 28.00 -20.60
C LEU A 46 2.06 28.92 -20.09
N ILE A 47 0.90 28.38 -19.74
CA ILE A 47 -0.21 29.15 -19.16
C ILE A 47 0.25 29.88 -17.90
N VAL A 48 0.89 29.19 -16.96
CA VAL A 48 1.40 29.81 -15.72
C VAL A 48 2.44 30.89 -16.02
N SER A 49 3.34 30.67 -16.97
CA SER A 49 4.37 31.65 -17.33
C SER A 49 3.79 32.92 -17.96
N ILE A 50 2.77 32.77 -18.82
CA ILE A 50 2.05 33.88 -19.45
C ILE A 50 1.28 34.65 -18.37
N ASP A 51 0.62 33.95 -17.46
CA ASP A 51 -0.14 34.57 -16.37
C ASP A 51 0.77 35.41 -15.45
N VAL A 52 1.94 34.89 -15.09
CA VAL A 52 2.97 35.63 -14.33
C VAL A 52 3.46 36.87 -15.09
N TYR A 53 3.69 36.75 -16.40
CA TYR A 53 4.08 37.90 -17.22
C TYR A 53 2.97 38.97 -17.28
N CYS A 54 1.71 38.54 -17.37
CA CYS A 54 0.55 39.43 -17.35
C CYS A 54 0.42 40.18 -16.03
N ILE A 55 0.66 39.53 -14.89
CA ILE A 55 0.69 40.18 -13.57
C ILE A 55 1.78 41.26 -13.52
N ALA A 56 2.98 40.94 -14.00
CA ALA A 56 4.11 41.88 -13.97
C ALA A 56 3.92 43.11 -14.87
N ASN A 57 3.08 43.02 -15.91
CA ASN A 57 2.89 44.06 -16.92
C ASN A 57 1.43 44.53 -17.02
N GLN A 58 0.64 44.36 -15.94
CA GLN A 58 -0.81 44.54 -15.97
C GLN A 58 -1.27 45.93 -16.42
N ASP A 59 -0.58 47.00 -16.00
CA ASP A 59 -0.95 48.38 -16.33
C ASP A 59 -0.77 48.68 -17.83
N THR A 60 0.20 48.01 -18.47
CA THR A 60 0.49 48.18 -19.90
C THR A 60 -0.39 47.29 -20.76
N LEU A 61 -0.65 46.06 -20.32
CA LEU A 61 -1.40 45.06 -21.10
C LEU A 61 -2.92 45.26 -21.02
N PHE A 62 -3.44 45.79 -19.90
CA PHE A 62 -4.87 45.93 -19.64
C PHE A 62 -5.26 47.35 -19.20
N PRO A 63 -4.88 48.42 -19.95
CA PRO A 63 -5.07 49.80 -19.52
C PRO A 63 -6.54 50.23 -19.39
N LEU A 64 -7.47 49.46 -19.97
CA LEU A 64 -8.90 49.74 -19.99
C LEU A 64 -9.69 49.00 -18.89
N LEU A 65 -9.05 48.10 -18.15
CA LEU A 65 -9.71 47.30 -17.12
C LEU A 65 -9.36 47.83 -15.72
N SER A 66 -10.32 47.73 -14.80
CA SER A 66 -10.03 48.00 -13.39
C SER A 66 -9.15 46.89 -12.79
N THR A 67 -8.36 47.22 -11.77
CA THR A 67 -7.45 46.26 -11.09
C THR A 67 -8.17 45.00 -10.62
N LYS A 68 -9.35 45.13 -10.01
CA LYS A 68 -10.17 44.00 -9.56
C LYS A 68 -10.62 43.08 -10.71
N GLN A 69 -10.91 43.63 -11.89
CA GLN A 69 -11.29 42.83 -13.06
C GLN A 69 -10.10 42.02 -13.59
N ILE A 70 -8.90 42.63 -13.61
CA ILE A 70 -7.66 41.97 -14.00
C ILE A 70 -7.34 40.83 -13.03
N GLU A 71 -7.37 41.09 -11.72
CA GLU A 71 -7.14 40.07 -10.68
C GLU A 71 -8.06 38.86 -10.84
N TYR A 72 -9.36 39.09 -11.08
CA TYR A 72 -10.32 38.01 -11.31
C TYR A 72 -9.97 37.20 -12.57
N LEU A 73 -9.67 37.87 -13.68
CA LEU A 73 -9.32 37.21 -14.95
C LEU A 73 -8.07 36.33 -14.80
N LEU A 74 -7.00 36.87 -14.22
CA LEU A 74 -5.74 36.14 -14.01
C LEU A 74 -5.93 34.97 -13.04
N SER A 75 -6.75 35.14 -11.98
CA SER A 75 -7.08 34.02 -11.08
C SER A 75 -7.77 32.85 -11.80
N MET A 76 -8.63 33.14 -12.78
CA MET A 76 -9.28 32.11 -13.60
C MET A 76 -8.29 31.41 -14.54
N ILE A 77 -7.37 32.15 -15.15
CA ILE A 77 -6.31 31.59 -16.01
C ILE A 77 -5.36 30.70 -15.19
N MET A 78 -4.94 31.17 -14.01
CA MET A 78 -4.14 30.38 -13.07
C MET A 78 -4.85 29.09 -12.67
N MET A 79 -6.15 29.14 -12.37
CA MET A 79 -6.94 27.94 -12.06
C MET A 79 -6.94 26.94 -13.22
N VAL A 80 -7.09 27.41 -14.48
CA VAL A 80 -7.00 26.54 -15.67
C VAL A 80 -5.60 25.92 -15.79
N GLY A 81 -4.55 26.71 -15.61
CA GLY A 81 -3.16 26.22 -15.62
C GLY A 81 -2.93 25.11 -14.59
N ILE A 82 -3.41 25.29 -13.35
CA ILE A 82 -3.32 24.28 -12.28
C ILE A 82 -4.09 23.01 -12.65
N LEU A 83 -5.32 23.12 -13.17
CA LEU A 83 -6.11 21.96 -13.59
C LEU A 83 -5.40 21.17 -14.70
N VAL A 84 -4.83 21.86 -15.68
CA VAL A 84 -4.03 21.23 -16.75
C VAL A 84 -2.81 20.52 -16.17
N LEU A 85 -2.08 21.13 -15.24
CA LEU A 85 -0.90 20.53 -14.58
C LEU A 85 -1.25 19.31 -13.70
N CYS A 86 -2.47 19.23 -13.18
CA CYS A 86 -2.94 18.08 -12.39
C CYS A 86 -3.39 16.89 -13.27
N SER A 87 -3.80 17.13 -14.53
CA SER A 87 -4.33 16.10 -15.43
C SER A 87 -3.40 14.91 -15.73
N PRO A 88 -2.05 15.03 -15.81
CA PRO A 88 -1.17 13.89 -16.05
C PRO A 88 -1.22 12.83 -14.95
N VAL A 89 -1.47 13.24 -13.69
CA VAL A 89 -1.59 12.31 -12.56
C VAL A 89 -2.80 11.39 -12.76
N TYR A 90 -3.92 11.96 -13.21
CA TYR A 90 -5.13 11.20 -13.51
C TYR A 90 -4.94 10.25 -14.69
N LEU A 91 -4.37 10.74 -15.80
CA LEU A 91 -4.10 9.92 -17.00
C LEU A 91 -3.14 8.76 -16.70
N ALA A 92 -2.10 8.99 -15.90
CA ALA A 92 -1.19 7.95 -15.47
C ALA A 92 -1.88 6.88 -14.62
N LYS A 93 -2.74 7.29 -13.68
CA LYS A 93 -3.50 6.36 -12.82
C LYS A 93 -4.52 5.57 -13.65
N ASP A 94 -5.22 6.20 -14.59
CA ASP A 94 -6.19 5.52 -15.47
C ASP A 94 -5.53 4.47 -16.38
N PHE A 95 -4.38 4.81 -16.98
CA PHE A 95 -3.59 3.85 -17.76
C PHE A 95 -3.16 2.65 -16.92
N GLU A 96 -2.60 2.91 -15.73
CA GLU A 96 -2.19 1.86 -14.79
C GLU A 96 -3.36 0.92 -14.44
N GLN A 97 -4.52 1.48 -14.08
CA GLN A 97 -5.71 0.70 -13.72
C GLN A 97 -6.25 -0.12 -14.89
N THR A 98 -6.14 0.39 -16.12
CA THR A 98 -6.49 -0.36 -17.33
C THR A 98 -5.57 -1.57 -17.52
N VAL A 99 -4.27 -1.41 -17.33
CA VAL A 99 -3.32 -2.54 -17.41
C VAL A 99 -3.53 -3.54 -16.26
N LYS A 100 -3.74 -3.05 -15.03
CA LYS A 100 -4.02 -3.91 -13.86
C LYS A 100 -5.25 -4.79 -14.10
N ARG A 101 -6.32 -4.26 -14.68
CA ARG A 101 -7.56 -5.02 -14.98
C ARG A 101 -7.32 -6.23 -15.89
N GLU A 102 -6.45 -6.11 -16.87
CA GLU A 102 -6.13 -7.22 -17.78
C GLU A 102 -5.12 -8.22 -17.17
N VAL A 103 -4.12 -7.72 -16.46
CA VAL A 103 -2.94 -8.53 -16.11
C VAL A 103 -3.05 -9.13 -14.70
N MET A 104 -3.65 -8.41 -13.75
CA MET A 104 -3.73 -8.84 -12.35
C MET A 104 -4.45 -10.19 -12.18
N PRO A 105 -5.59 -10.47 -12.86
CA PRO A 105 -6.24 -11.77 -12.74
C PRO A 105 -5.34 -12.94 -13.15
N GLU A 106 -4.52 -12.75 -14.19
CA GLU A 106 -3.59 -13.78 -14.69
C GLU A 106 -2.38 -13.97 -13.78
N ILE A 107 -1.88 -12.90 -13.17
CA ILE A 107 -0.87 -12.98 -12.12
C ILE A 107 -1.39 -13.81 -10.94
N LEU A 108 -2.60 -13.50 -10.47
CA LEU A 108 -3.19 -14.11 -9.28
C LEU A 108 -3.70 -15.53 -9.49
N LYS A 109 -4.01 -15.95 -10.73
CA LYS A 109 -4.47 -17.31 -11.06
C LYS A 109 -3.52 -18.40 -10.54
N ASN A 110 -2.22 -18.12 -10.44
CA ASN A 110 -1.24 -19.07 -9.89
C ASN A 110 -1.34 -19.29 -8.39
N LEU A 111 -1.78 -18.26 -7.66
CA LEU A 111 -2.10 -18.40 -6.25
C LEU A 111 -3.46 -19.10 -6.04
N LYS A 112 -4.09 -19.58 -7.13
CA LYS A 112 -5.36 -20.34 -7.30
C LYS A 112 -6.60 -19.67 -6.73
N THR A 113 -6.54 -19.24 -5.49
CA THR A 113 -7.66 -18.72 -4.70
C THR A 113 -7.63 -17.21 -4.56
N PHE A 114 -6.50 -16.56 -4.89
CA PHE A 114 -6.36 -15.12 -4.78
C PHE A 114 -7.17 -14.38 -5.85
N LYS A 115 -7.82 -13.31 -5.41
CA LYS A 115 -8.60 -12.40 -6.24
C LYS A 115 -8.26 -10.97 -5.88
N TRP A 116 -8.12 -10.13 -6.89
CA TRP A 116 -8.11 -8.68 -6.74
C TRP A 116 -9.55 -8.19 -6.69
N ARG A 117 -9.88 -7.35 -5.70
CA ARG A 117 -11.25 -6.90 -5.41
C ARG A 117 -11.28 -5.38 -5.29
N THR A 118 -12.45 -4.82 -5.53
CA THR A 118 -12.71 -3.37 -5.37
C THR A 118 -12.97 -2.98 -3.91
N LYS A 119 -13.28 -3.94 -3.04
CA LYS A 119 -13.54 -3.71 -1.61
C LYS A 119 -12.67 -4.62 -0.75
N SER A 120 -12.14 -4.05 0.32
CA SER A 120 -11.43 -4.78 1.37
C SER A 120 -12.32 -5.85 2.00
N SER A 121 -11.72 -7.01 2.28
CA SER A 121 -12.33 -8.06 3.12
C SER A 121 -12.01 -7.87 4.62
N ILE A 122 -11.12 -6.93 4.95
CA ILE A 122 -10.81 -6.51 6.33
C ILE A 122 -11.82 -5.43 6.73
N SER A 123 -12.65 -5.71 7.73
CA SER A 123 -13.66 -4.78 8.26
C SER A 123 -13.06 -3.76 9.23
N ASP A 124 -13.71 -2.61 9.39
CA ASP A 124 -13.29 -1.63 10.40
C ASP A 124 -13.38 -2.18 11.82
N GLY A 125 -14.35 -3.07 12.09
CA GLY A 125 -14.44 -3.77 13.37
C GLY A 125 -13.17 -4.59 13.68
N TYR A 126 -12.64 -5.32 12.70
CA TYR A 126 -11.42 -6.11 12.86
C TYR A 126 -10.16 -5.22 13.01
N ILE A 127 -10.10 -4.10 12.27
CA ILE A 127 -9.01 -3.12 12.42
C ILE A 127 -9.04 -2.52 13.83
N ASN A 128 -10.20 -2.11 14.33
CA ASN A 128 -10.33 -1.58 15.69
C ASN A 128 -9.99 -2.63 16.76
N PHE A 129 -10.45 -3.87 16.59
CA PHE A 129 -10.14 -4.99 17.49
C PHE A 129 -8.64 -5.28 17.63
N SER A 130 -7.84 -4.94 16.62
CA SER A 130 -6.40 -5.19 16.60
C SER A 130 -5.59 -4.35 17.60
N ASP A 131 -6.11 -3.23 18.11
CA ASP A 131 -5.37 -2.24 18.92
C ASP A 131 -4.07 -1.72 18.26
N LEU A 132 -3.97 -1.82 16.92
CA LEU A 132 -2.83 -1.28 16.19
C LEU A 132 -2.92 0.23 15.97
N PHE A 133 -4.14 0.77 15.90
CA PHE A 133 -4.39 2.13 15.45
C PHE A 133 -5.12 2.93 16.50
N ALA A 134 -4.79 4.23 16.56
CA ALA A 134 -5.64 5.19 17.23
C ALA A 134 -6.98 5.33 16.49
N ASP A 135 -7.91 6.03 17.14
CA ASP A 135 -9.23 6.31 16.60
C ASP A 135 -9.19 6.96 15.21
N TYR A 136 -10.02 6.43 14.30
CA TYR A 136 -10.20 6.93 12.94
C TYR A 136 -11.69 6.94 12.55
N ASN A 137 -12.05 7.73 11.55
CA ASN A 137 -13.43 7.81 11.03
C ASN A 137 -13.51 8.00 9.50
N ARG A 138 -12.35 7.93 8.84
CA ARG A 138 -12.19 7.94 7.39
C ARG A 138 -11.24 6.84 7.01
N ARG A 139 -11.58 6.15 5.93
CA ARG A 139 -10.83 5.04 5.36
C ARG A 139 -10.90 5.15 3.85
N PHE A 140 -9.75 5.05 3.20
CA PHE A 140 -9.64 5.09 1.74
C PHE A 140 -8.83 3.87 1.30
N ASP A 141 -9.54 2.87 0.77
CA ASP A 141 -8.91 1.66 0.23
C ASP A 141 -8.53 1.88 -1.24
N ASP A 142 -7.39 1.34 -1.65
CA ASP A 142 -6.97 1.27 -3.06
C ASP A 142 -6.94 -0.21 -3.50
N ASP A 143 -5.79 -0.87 -3.48
CA ASP A 143 -5.65 -2.26 -3.91
C ASP A 143 -6.05 -3.26 -2.82
N ASN A 144 -6.96 -4.18 -3.15
CA ASN A 144 -7.43 -5.21 -2.23
C ASN A 144 -7.26 -6.61 -2.82
N PHE A 145 -6.61 -7.51 -2.08
CA PHE A 145 -6.43 -8.90 -2.46
C PHE A 145 -7.01 -9.81 -1.40
N SER A 146 -7.69 -10.88 -1.81
CA SER A 146 -8.06 -11.95 -0.88
C SER A 146 -7.97 -13.32 -1.49
N GLY A 147 -7.56 -14.29 -0.68
CA GLY A 147 -7.36 -15.67 -1.10
C GLY A 147 -7.08 -16.60 0.07
N LYS A 148 -6.65 -17.81 -0.25
CA LYS A 148 -6.20 -18.84 0.70
C LYS A 148 -4.88 -19.44 0.24
N TYR A 149 -3.89 -19.50 1.11
CA TYR A 149 -2.62 -20.17 0.84
C TYR A 149 -2.30 -21.13 1.98
N LYS A 150 -2.02 -22.39 1.64
CA LYS A 150 -1.74 -23.46 2.62
C LYS A 150 -2.75 -23.53 3.78
N GLY A 151 -4.04 -23.32 3.49
CA GLY A 151 -5.13 -23.34 4.48
C GLY A 151 -5.32 -22.05 5.28
N VAL A 152 -4.43 -21.06 5.14
CA VAL A 152 -4.59 -19.74 5.79
C VAL A 152 -5.33 -18.81 4.85
N THR A 153 -6.41 -18.17 5.33
CA THR A 153 -7.10 -17.12 4.59
C THR A 153 -6.30 -15.83 4.69
N ILE A 154 -6.11 -15.14 3.58
CA ILE A 154 -5.24 -13.97 3.46
C ILE A 154 -6.06 -12.85 2.86
N ASN A 155 -6.04 -11.69 3.52
CA ASN A 155 -6.61 -10.46 3.00
C ASN A 155 -5.53 -9.38 3.06
N ILE A 156 -5.24 -8.74 1.95
CA ILE A 156 -4.28 -7.65 1.83
C ILE A 156 -5.05 -6.42 1.38
N CYS A 157 -4.85 -5.29 2.03
CA CYS A 157 -5.54 -4.04 1.73
C CYS A 157 -4.54 -2.88 1.81
N GLU A 158 -4.26 -2.23 0.68
CA GLU A 158 -3.65 -0.91 0.68
C GLU A 158 -4.69 0.13 1.09
N THR A 159 -4.44 0.85 2.18
CA THR A 159 -5.42 1.77 2.76
C THR A 159 -4.78 2.95 3.48
N GLU A 160 -5.54 4.05 3.52
CA GLU A 160 -5.29 5.20 4.38
C GLU A 160 -6.38 5.31 5.44
N LEU A 161 -5.98 5.31 6.72
CA LEU A 161 -6.86 5.57 7.86
C LEU A 161 -6.62 6.99 8.35
N GLY A 162 -7.71 7.77 8.46
CA GLY A 162 -7.66 9.16 8.86
C GLY A 162 -8.71 9.53 9.90
N LYS A 163 -8.37 10.50 10.75
CA LYS A 163 -9.31 11.15 11.66
C LYS A 163 -9.65 12.52 11.11
N LYS A 164 -10.91 12.68 10.68
CA LYS A 164 -11.50 13.98 10.39
C LYS A 164 -12.23 14.52 11.63
N SER A 165 -11.90 15.74 12.04
CA SER A 165 -12.54 16.43 13.16
C SER A 165 -13.00 17.83 12.72
N GLY A 166 -14.04 18.37 13.35
CA GLY A 166 -14.60 19.68 13.00
C GLY A 166 -15.42 19.70 11.69
N SER A 167 -15.88 20.90 11.30
CA SER A 167 -16.73 21.12 10.13
C SER A 167 -16.36 22.42 9.39
N GLY A 168 -16.66 22.47 8.09
CA GLY A 168 -16.38 23.64 7.24
C GLY A 168 -14.89 24.04 7.24
N LYS A 169 -14.63 25.33 7.44
CA LYS A 169 -13.29 25.93 7.48
C LYS A 169 -12.44 25.45 8.67
N ASN A 170 -13.08 24.94 9.73
CA ASN A 170 -12.42 24.44 10.92
C ASN A 170 -12.28 22.92 10.91
N SER A 171 -12.39 22.29 9.73
CA SER A 171 -12.15 20.86 9.61
C SER A 171 -10.65 20.56 9.55
N SER A 172 -10.22 19.54 10.28
CA SER A 172 -8.87 19.00 10.25
C SER A 172 -8.91 17.54 9.82
N TYR A 173 -7.84 17.09 9.16
CA TYR A 173 -7.67 15.70 8.76
C TYR A 173 -6.27 15.25 9.15
N ILE A 174 -6.20 14.26 10.03
CA ILE A 174 -4.94 13.69 10.52
C ILE A 174 -4.85 12.25 10.02
N VAL A 175 -3.82 11.95 9.24
CA VAL A 175 -3.52 10.58 8.80
C VAL A 175 -3.00 9.79 10.00
N ARG A 176 -3.69 8.71 10.37
CA ARG A 176 -3.28 7.77 11.43
C ARG A 176 -2.44 6.64 10.87
N PHE A 177 -2.77 6.18 9.66
CA PHE A 177 -2.05 5.13 8.95
C PHE A 177 -2.16 5.35 7.44
N LYS A 178 -1.09 5.04 6.72
CA LYS A 178 -1.07 4.96 5.26
C LYS A 178 -0.10 3.85 4.87
N GLY A 179 -0.58 2.84 4.16
CA GLY A 179 0.23 1.68 3.79
C GLY A 179 -0.61 0.45 3.55
N VAL A 180 -0.09 -0.72 3.91
CA VAL A 180 -0.76 -2.01 3.66
C VAL A 180 -1.09 -2.73 4.96
N LEU A 181 -2.33 -3.20 5.05
CA LEU A 181 -2.81 -4.15 6.05
C LEU A 181 -2.76 -5.55 5.46
N VAL A 182 -2.14 -6.49 6.18
CA VAL A 182 -2.14 -7.92 5.86
C VAL A 182 -2.84 -8.65 6.99
N ASN A 183 -4.02 -9.18 6.72
CA ASN A 183 -4.79 -9.99 7.65
C ASN A 183 -4.66 -11.47 7.29
N LEU A 184 -4.13 -12.26 8.21
CA LEU A 184 -3.93 -13.71 8.09
C LEU A 184 -4.85 -14.41 9.08
N LEU A 185 -5.72 -15.29 8.58
CA LEU A 185 -6.67 -16.07 9.39
C LEU A 185 -6.34 -17.56 9.24
N PRO A 186 -5.49 -18.12 10.12
CA PRO A 186 -5.22 -19.55 10.15
C PRO A 186 -6.42 -20.33 10.70
N GLU A 187 -6.48 -21.64 10.43
CA GLU A 187 -7.48 -22.57 11.00
C GLU A 187 -7.13 -22.98 12.44
N ARG A 188 -6.72 -22.01 13.27
CA ARG A 188 -6.49 -22.19 14.70
C ARG A 188 -6.79 -20.88 15.43
N GLU A 189 -7.03 -20.99 16.72
CA GLU A 189 -7.13 -19.84 17.62
C GLU A 189 -5.81 -19.65 18.36
N PHE A 190 -5.48 -18.39 18.63
CA PHE A 190 -4.45 -17.94 19.55
C PHE A 190 -5.12 -17.71 20.90
N LYS A 191 -4.56 -18.26 21.98
CA LYS A 191 -5.15 -18.09 23.32
C LYS A 191 -4.73 -16.78 23.97
N SER A 192 -3.60 -16.23 23.53
CA SER A 192 -3.01 -14.97 23.97
C SER A 192 -3.23 -13.85 22.97
N THR A 193 -3.31 -12.65 23.52
CA THR A 193 -3.13 -11.42 22.75
C THR A 193 -1.65 -11.07 22.69
N ILE A 194 -1.12 -10.86 21.49
CA ILE A 194 0.26 -10.44 21.27
C ILE A 194 0.30 -9.20 20.37
N LEU A 195 1.01 -8.17 20.81
CA LEU A 195 1.25 -6.94 20.06
C LEU A 195 2.74 -6.78 19.77
N ILE A 196 3.09 -6.63 18.50
CA ILE A 196 4.42 -6.24 18.04
C ILE A 196 4.35 -4.77 17.62
N LYS A 197 5.06 -3.90 18.33
CA LYS A 197 5.10 -2.47 18.06
C LYS A 197 6.51 -2.06 17.67
N LYS A 198 6.63 -1.02 16.85
CA LYS A 198 7.94 -0.43 16.55
C LYS A 198 8.53 0.18 17.84
N ARG A 199 9.81 -0.10 18.10
CA ARG A 199 10.52 0.47 19.25
C ARG A 199 10.71 1.98 19.10
N GLY A 200 10.57 2.72 20.20
CA GLY A 200 10.77 4.16 20.25
C GLY A 200 9.57 5.02 19.82
N LEU A 201 8.40 4.44 19.54
CA LEU A 201 7.15 5.18 19.51
C LEU A 201 6.51 5.20 20.92
N LEU A 202 5.79 6.28 21.23
CA LEU A 202 4.83 6.29 22.33
C LEU A 202 3.73 5.28 21.98
N ASN A 203 3.90 4.06 22.47
CA ASN A 203 3.03 2.94 22.17
C ASN A 203 1.89 2.93 23.18
N PHE A 204 0.65 3.05 22.69
CA PHE A 204 -0.50 2.63 23.47
C PHE A 204 -0.43 1.12 23.63
N VAL A 205 -0.34 0.66 24.87
CA VAL A 205 -0.37 -0.75 25.24
C VAL A 205 -1.66 -0.95 26.05
N PRO A 206 -2.60 -1.77 25.56
CA PRO A 206 -3.80 -2.14 26.31
C PRO A 206 -3.46 -2.69 27.70
N GLU A 207 -4.34 -2.44 28.67
CA GLU A 207 -4.23 -3.04 30.00
C GLU A 207 -4.22 -4.57 29.91
N GLY A 208 -3.42 -5.22 30.77
CA GLY A 208 -3.28 -6.67 30.82
C GLY A 208 -2.13 -7.25 29.97
N LEU A 209 -1.54 -6.46 29.06
CA LEU A 209 -0.37 -6.88 28.31
C LEU A 209 0.92 -6.45 29.00
N GLN A 210 1.89 -7.36 29.02
CA GLN A 210 3.22 -7.15 29.59
C GLN A 210 4.29 -7.28 28.52
N GLU A 211 5.40 -6.56 28.67
CA GLU A 211 6.52 -6.68 27.75
C GLU A 211 7.14 -8.09 27.83
N VAL A 212 7.36 -8.71 26.67
CA VAL A 212 7.96 -10.03 26.51
C VAL A 212 9.28 -9.89 25.77
N ASN A 213 10.38 -10.09 26.47
CA ASN A 213 11.71 -10.13 25.84
C ASN A 213 11.91 -11.45 25.09
N LEU A 214 12.32 -11.36 23.82
CA LEU A 214 12.61 -12.50 22.95
C LEU A 214 14.12 -12.73 22.77
N GLU A 215 14.51 -13.92 22.30
CA GLU A 215 15.94 -14.28 22.15
C GLU A 215 16.69 -13.57 21.02
N ASP A 216 15.99 -13.00 20.03
CA ASP A 216 16.61 -12.36 18.88
C ASP A 216 16.97 -10.89 19.16
N VAL A 217 18.26 -10.65 19.39
CA VAL A 217 18.82 -9.33 19.70
C VAL A 217 18.54 -8.29 18.62
N GLU A 218 18.56 -8.68 17.33
CA GLU A 218 18.30 -7.75 16.23
C GLU A 218 16.81 -7.41 16.10
N PHE A 219 15.93 -8.37 16.42
CA PHE A 219 14.49 -8.12 16.50
C PHE A 219 14.17 -7.17 17.64
N GLU A 220 14.69 -7.45 18.84
CA GLU A 220 14.52 -6.61 20.03
C GLU A 220 14.97 -5.17 19.76
N LYS A 221 16.11 -4.93 19.10
CA LYS A 221 16.53 -3.55 18.75
C LYS A 221 15.49 -2.75 17.98
N ARG A 222 14.61 -3.41 17.21
CA ARG A 222 13.66 -2.77 16.29
C ARG A 222 12.23 -2.75 16.82
N PHE A 223 11.86 -3.69 17.68
CA PHE A 223 10.48 -3.91 18.10
C PHE A 223 10.36 -4.07 19.63
N ASN A 224 9.22 -3.68 20.17
CA ASN A 224 8.79 -4.11 21.50
C ASN A 224 7.62 -5.08 21.31
N VAL A 225 7.64 -6.17 22.08
CA VAL A 225 6.59 -7.18 22.07
C VAL A 225 5.86 -7.14 23.40
N TYR A 226 4.53 -7.13 23.33
CA TYR A 226 3.66 -7.18 24.50
C TYR A 226 2.72 -8.37 24.37
N GLY A 227 2.52 -9.11 25.46
CA GLY A 227 1.61 -10.25 25.51
C GLY A 227 0.98 -10.44 26.88
N ASP A 228 -0.17 -11.10 26.95
CA ASP A 228 -0.81 -11.53 28.20
C ASP A 228 -0.29 -12.89 28.70
N ASP A 229 0.28 -13.72 27.82
CA ASP A 229 0.97 -14.98 28.15
C ASP A 229 2.41 -15.00 27.58
N GLN A 230 3.39 -14.99 28.49
CA GLN A 230 4.83 -15.02 28.15
C GLN A 230 5.27 -16.29 27.42
N ILE A 231 4.63 -17.44 27.69
CA ILE A 231 5.00 -18.74 27.13
C ILE A 231 4.44 -18.87 25.72
N GLU A 232 3.13 -18.63 25.55
CA GLU A 232 2.52 -18.70 24.21
C GLU A 232 3.08 -17.62 23.29
N THR A 233 3.40 -16.42 23.80
CA THR A 233 4.05 -15.38 23.00
C THR A 233 5.36 -15.88 22.39
N ARG A 234 6.22 -16.56 23.15
CA ARG A 234 7.49 -17.13 22.64
C ARG A 234 7.28 -18.31 21.71
N TYR A 235 6.24 -19.10 21.94
CA TYR A 235 5.87 -20.19 21.05
C TYR A 235 5.38 -19.69 19.68
N VAL A 236 4.62 -18.59 19.65
CA VAL A 236 4.13 -17.97 18.42
C VAL A 236 5.25 -17.21 17.71
N LEU A 237 6.05 -16.44 18.47
CA LEU A 237 7.11 -15.59 17.94
C LEU A 237 8.47 -16.31 17.94
N THR A 238 8.55 -17.44 17.25
CA THR A 238 9.79 -18.16 17.03
C THR A 238 10.83 -17.29 16.31
N THR A 239 12.12 -17.65 16.41
CA THR A 239 13.20 -17.00 15.66
C THR A 239 12.91 -16.90 14.16
N ALA A 240 12.33 -17.94 13.58
CA ALA A 240 11.96 -17.94 12.17
C ALA A 240 10.77 -17.01 11.88
N PHE A 241 9.76 -16.90 12.76
CA PHE A 241 8.71 -15.87 12.61
C PHE A 241 9.32 -14.48 12.65
N MET A 242 10.20 -14.21 13.62
CA MET A 242 10.89 -12.92 13.78
C MET A 242 11.69 -12.56 12.53
N ASP A 243 12.41 -13.51 11.93
CA ASP A 243 13.15 -13.33 10.68
C ASP A 243 12.24 -13.01 9.50
N ARG A 244 11.12 -13.74 9.35
CA ARG A 244 10.14 -13.47 8.29
C ARG A 244 9.49 -12.10 8.47
N PHE A 245 9.18 -11.71 9.70
CA PHE A 245 8.62 -10.40 10.02
C PHE A 245 9.61 -9.27 9.68
N LYS A 246 10.89 -9.41 10.04
CA LYS A 246 11.97 -8.48 9.64
C LYS A 246 12.11 -8.40 8.11
N ASN A 247 11.99 -9.53 7.41
CA ASN A 247 12.07 -9.58 5.95
C ASN A 247 10.91 -8.82 5.28
N ILE A 248 9.69 -8.90 5.81
CA ILE A 248 8.55 -8.11 5.32
C ILE A 248 8.87 -6.61 5.39
N ALA A 249 9.36 -6.13 6.54
CA ALA A 249 9.77 -4.72 6.66
C ALA A 249 10.84 -4.32 5.62
N PHE A 250 11.83 -5.17 5.40
CA PHE A 250 12.88 -4.95 4.42
C PHE A 250 12.35 -4.87 2.98
N VAL A 251 11.54 -5.84 2.56
CA VAL A 251 10.97 -5.90 1.19
C VAL A 251 10.04 -4.73 0.92
N PHE A 252 9.19 -4.38 1.88
CA PHE A 252 8.30 -3.22 1.75
C PHE A 252 9.04 -1.88 1.84
N LYS A 253 10.31 -1.89 2.26
CA LYS A 253 11.14 -0.71 2.53
C LYS A 253 10.49 0.20 3.56
N SER A 254 10.03 -0.40 4.65
CA SER A 254 9.35 0.29 5.74
C SER A 254 10.04 0.07 7.06
N ASP A 255 10.31 1.17 7.76
CA ASP A 255 10.79 1.13 9.13
C ASP A 255 9.65 1.07 10.15
N LYS A 256 8.38 1.14 9.73
CA LYS A 256 7.21 1.07 10.62
C LYS A 256 6.30 -0.07 10.19
N ILE A 257 6.61 -1.25 10.72
CA ILE A 257 5.78 -2.44 10.70
C ILE A 257 5.35 -2.76 12.12
N GLU A 258 4.08 -3.10 12.30
CA GLU A 258 3.47 -3.44 13.57
C GLU A 258 2.52 -4.63 13.35
N ALA A 259 2.26 -5.43 14.37
CA ALA A 259 1.34 -6.56 14.25
C ALA A 259 0.54 -6.81 15.52
N SER A 260 -0.65 -7.36 15.34
CA SER A 260 -1.55 -7.79 16.40
C SER A 260 -1.99 -9.20 16.10
N ILE A 261 -1.76 -10.10 17.05
CA ILE A 261 -2.14 -11.50 17.02
C ILE A 261 -3.15 -11.70 18.13
N LYS A 262 -4.39 -12.00 17.77
CA LYS A 262 -5.50 -12.15 18.71
C LYS A 262 -6.53 -13.11 18.15
N ASP A 263 -7.11 -13.93 19.02
CA ASP A 263 -8.18 -14.88 18.72
C ASP A 263 -7.92 -15.67 17.42
N THR A 264 -8.57 -15.30 16.33
CA THR A 264 -8.59 -16.08 15.09
C THR A 264 -7.59 -15.60 14.04
N GLY A 265 -6.74 -14.60 14.33
CA GLY A 265 -5.91 -14.05 13.28
C GLY A 265 -4.76 -13.14 13.68
N ILE A 266 -4.02 -12.77 12.64
CA ILE A 266 -2.86 -11.89 12.68
C ILE A 266 -3.15 -10.72 11.75
N LEU A 267 -3.17 -9.49 12.28
CA LEU A 267 -3.16 -8.28 11.49
C LEU A 267 -1.77 -7.66 11.51
N ILE A 268 -1.16 -7.49 10.33
CA ILE A 268 0.12 -6.80 10.17
C ILE A 268 -0.15 -5.47 9.47
N ALA A 269 0.37 -4.40 10.06
CA ALA A 269 0.27 -3.04 9.55
C ALA A 269 1.65 -2.57 9.09
N ILE A 270 1.81 -2.35 7.78
CA ILE A 270 3.06 -1.90 7.17
C ILE A 270 2.85 -0.46 6.69
N THR A 271 3.40 0.52 7.39
CA THR A 271 3.26 1.93 6.99
C THR A 271 4.19 2.23 5.82
N VAL A 272 3.64 2.66 4.69
CA VAL A 272 4.40 2.90 3.46
C VAL A 272 3.86 4.17 2.79
N LYS A 273 4.75 5.09 2.42
CA LYS A 273 4.37 6.37 1.80
C LYS A 273 4.27 6.33 0.27
N ARG A 274 4.92 5.34 -0.35
CA ARG A 274 4.82 5.11 -1.80
C ARG A 274 3.54 4.33 -2.11
N ASP A 275 3.12 4.46 -3.36
CA ASP A 275 2.08 3.65 -4.00
C ASP A 275 2.53 2.18 -4.02
N LEU A 276 1.75 1.28 -3.41
CA LEU A 276 2.05 -0.15 -3.40
C LEU A 276 1.40 -0.84 -4.58
N PHE A 277 1.89 -2.05 -4.90
CA PHE A 277 1.35 -2.83 -6.02
C PHE A 277 1.32 -2.07 -7.37
N LYS A 278 2.15 -1.02 -7.50
CA LYS A 278 2.21 -0.16 -8.67
C LYS A 278 2.86 -0.88 -9.84
N VAL A 279 2.17 -0.92 -10.97
CA VAL A 279 2.66 -1.50 -12.23
C VAL A 279 2.52 -0.51 -13.37
N ALA A 280 3.06 -0.84 -14.55
CA ALA A 280 2.83 -0.09 -15.79
C ALA A 280 3.14 1.42 -15.71
N LYS A 281 4.29 1.77 -15.12
CA LYS A 281 4.78 3.15 -15.07
C LYS A 281 4.95 3.68 -16.49
N LEU A 282 4.30 4.80 -16.79
CA LEU A 282 4.29 5.38 -18.15
C LEU A 282 5.68 5.59 -18.75
N TYR A 283 6.69 5.90 -17.93
CA TYR A 283 8.06 6.18 -18.38
C TYR A 283 8.92 4.91 -18.57
N ARG A 284 8.36 3.71 -18.42
CA ARG A 284 9.07 2.44 -18.66
C ARG A 284 8.34 1.60 -19.73
N PRO A 285 9.04 0.81 -20.56
CA PRO A 285 8.41 -0.09 -21.52
C PRO A 285 7.43 -1.05 -20.83
N ILE A 286 6.25 -1.28 -21.41
CA ILE A 286 5.17 -2.01 -20.72
C ILE A 286 5.55 -3.45 -20.35
N CYS A 287 6.40 -4.10 -21.16
CA CYS A 287 6.91 -5.46 -20.94
C CYS A 287 8.20 -5.53 -20.11
N ASP A 288 8.60 -4.44 -19.45
CA ASP A 288 9.71 -4.46 -18.49
C ASP A 288 9.31 -5.27 -17.25
N TYR A 289 9.87 -6.48 -17.12
CA TYR A 289 9.66 -7.40 -16.00
C TYR A 289 9.93 -6.74 -14.63
N SER A 290 10.88 -5.81 -14.56
CA SER A 290 11.24 -5.15 -13.29
C SER A 290 10.09 -4.34 -12.70
N GLN A 291 9.08 -3.98 -13.52
CA GLN A 291 7.87 -3.31 -13.05
C GLN A 291 6.96 -4.21 -12.22
N PHE A 292 7.08 -5.53 -12.35
CA PHE A 292 6.28 -6.52 -11.61
C PHE A 292 7.08 -7.16 -10.48
N LYS A 293 8.42 -7.18 -10.59
CA LYS A 293 9.33 -7.76 -9.58
C LYS A 293 9.00 -7.33 -8.15
N GLN A 294 8.81 -6.03 -7.93
CA GLN A 294 8.55 -5.49 -6.61
C GLN A 294 7.24 -6.01 -6.01
N MET A 295 6.16 -6.05 -6.79
CA MET A 295 4.88 -6.63 -6.36
C MET A 295 5.05 -8.11 -6.00
N ILE A 296 5.77 -8.87 -6.82
CA ILE A 296 5.99 -10.32 -6.57
C ILE A 296 6.80 -10.53 -5.30
N ASP A 297 7.84 -9.72 -5.07
CA ASP A 297 8.65 -9.77 -3.85
C ASP A 297 7.77 -9.46 -2.61
N GLU A 298 6.91 -8.43 -2.70
CA GLU A 298 5.94 -8.07 -1.65
C GLU A 298 5.00 -9.24 -1.33
N PHE A 299 4.35 -9.84 -2.34
CA PHE A 299 3.51 -11.03 -2.17
C PHE A 299 4.30 -12.20 -1.58
N SER A 300 5.48 -12.50 -2.14
CA SER A 300 6.33 -13.61 -1.71
C SER A 300 6.70 -13.49 -0.23
N SER A 301 7.08 -12.29 0.23
CA SER A 301 7.44 -12.06 1.63
C SER A 301 6.29 -12.37 2.61
N ILE A 302 5.04 -12.08 2.21
CA ILE A 302 3.84 -12.43 2.99
C ILE A 302 3.61 -13.94 2.98
N LEU A 303 3.77 -14.60 1.83
CA LEU A 303 3.60 -16.04 1.72
C LEU A 303 4.66 -16.81 2.53
N GLU A 304 5.92 -16.37 2.52
CA GLU A 304 7.01 -16.94 3.31
C GLU A 304 6.71 -16.92 4.83
N LEU A 305 6.07 -15.85 5.33
CA LEU A 305 5.62 -15.80 6.72
C LEU A 305 4.56 -16.88 7.03
N ILE A 306 3.67 -17.16 6.09
CA ILE A 306 2.62 -18.17 6.25
C ILE A 306 3.21 -19.58 6.22
N GLU A 307 4.20 -19.82 5.36
CA GLU A 307 4.94 -21.08 5.36
C GLU A 307 5.53 -21.36 6.74
N GLU A 308 6.13 -20.35 7.36
CA GLU A 308 6.68 -20.45 8.71
C GLU A 308 5.60 -20.72 9.77
N LEU A 309 4.50 -19.96 9.75
CA LEU A 309 3.38 -20.16 10.67
C LEU A 309 2.80 -21.58 10.58
N LYS A 310 2.76 -22.18 9.38
CA LYS A 310 2.26 -23.54 9.15
C LYS A 310 3.26 -24.62 9.52
N LEU A 311 4.57 -24.38 9.34
CA LEU A 311 5.62 -25.31 9.76
C LEU A 311 5.53 -25.55 11.27
N ASN A 312 5.33 -24.50 12.06
CA ASN A 312 5.17 -24.61 13.52
C ASN A 312 3.86 -25.30 13.96
N GLN A 313 2.84 -25.40 13.11
CA GLN A 313 1.60 -26.13 13.41
C GLN A 313 1.74 -27.65 13.25
N ASN A 314 2.61 -28.11 12.34
CA ASN A 314 2.80 -29.55 12.09
C ASN A 314 3.72 -30.23 13.10
N ILE A 315 4.34 -29.47 14.02
CA ILE A 315 5.23 -29.99 15.05
C ILE A 315 4.48 -30.41 16.32
N GLY A 316 3.14 -30.27 16.33
CA GLY A 316 2.25 -30.96 17.27
C GLY A 316 2.67 -30.86 18.74
N LEU A 317 2.63 -29.66 19.30
CA LEU A 317 2.54 -29.43 20.74
C LEU A 317 1.41 -28.43 21.01
#